data_AF-A0A151RCG1-F1
#
_entry.id   AF-A0A151RCG1-F1
#
_cell.length_a   1.000
_cell.length_b   1.000
_cell.length_c   1.000
_cell.angle_alpha   90.00
_cell.angle_beta   90.00
_cell.angle_gamma   90.00
#
_symmetry.space_group_name_H-M   'P 1'
#
loop_
_entity.id
_entity.type
_entity.pdbx_description
1 polymer ?
#
loop_
_entity_poly.entity_id
_entity_poly.type
_entity_poly.pdbx_seq_one_letter_code
_entity_poly.pdbx_strand_id
1 'polypeptide(L)'
;LVSLTSKRQNTIALSTCKAEYVAARQCLTQLLWIKHQLEDYDIYESSIPVLCDNTATINISKNPVLHSRTKHIEIEHHFIRDHVQKGRFELSYVKIEEQLADIFTKPLQEDKYFWMRDRLGRELIDDQ
;
A
#
# COMPACT_ATOMS: atom_id res chain seq x y z
N LEU A 1 2.62 -3.63 -18.45
CA LEU A 1 2.73 -4.80 -17.55
C LEU A 1 2.50 -4.32 -16.12
N VAL A 2 1.32 -4.58 -15.56
CA VAL A 2 1.09 -4.45 -14.12
C VAL A 2 1.61 -5.74 -13.50
N SER A 3 2.59 -5.66 -12.60
CA SER A 3 3.18 -6.83 -11.97
C SER A 3 3.00 -6.77 -10.45
N LEU A 4 2.56 -7.89 -9.88
CA LEU A 4 2.50 -8.09 -8.43
C LEU A 4 3.90 -8.41 -7.93
N THR A 5 4.43 -7.60 -7.01
CA THR A 5 5.75 -7.82 -6.40
C THR A 5 5.61 -7.98 -4.90
N SER A 6 5.97 -9.16 -4.37
CA SER A 6 6.13 -9.37 -2.92
C SER A 6 7.62 -9.41 -2.59
N LYS A 7 8.07 -8.47 -1.75
CA LYS A 7 9.46 -8.37 -1.31
C LYS A 7 9.53 -8.45 0.21
N ARG A 8 10.31 -9.40 0.72
CA ARG A 8 10.61 -9.46 2.16
C ARG A 8 11.35 -8.19 2.58
N GLN A 9 10.89 -7.54 3.64
CA GLN A 9 11.57 -6.34 4.15
C GLN A 9 12.95 -6.71 4.69
N ASN A 10 13.97 -5.92 4.32
CA ASN A 10 15.34 -6.11 4.81
C ASN A 10 15.54 -5.59 6.24
N THR A 11 14.55 -4.88 6.79
CA THR A 11 14.62 -4.29 8.13
C THR A 11 13.72 -5.06 9.08
N ILE A 12 14.19 -5.32 10.31
CA ILE A 12 13.36 -5.89 11.36
C ILE A 12 12.32 -4.85 11.77
N ALA A 13 11.06 -5.11 11.43
CA ALA A 13 9.94 -4.31 11.89
C ALA A 13 9.65 -4.63 13.36
N LEU A 14 9.70 -3.61 14.21
CA LEU A 14 9.44 -3.72 15.66
C LEU A 14 7.94 -3.83 15.99
N SER A 15 7.07 -3.63 15.00
CA SER A 15 5.62 -3.81 15.10
C SER A 15 5.00 -4.10 13.73
N THR A 16 3.82 -4.70 13.71
CA THR A 16 3.03 -4.95 12.48
C THR A 16 2.70 -3.64 11.75
N CYS A 17 2.31 -2.60 12.50
CA CYS A 17 2.08 -1.26 11.95
C CYS A 17 3.33 -0.70 11.23
N LYS A 18 4.52 -0.88 11.80
CA LYS A 18 5.77 -0.46 11.15
C LYS A 18 6.03 -1.26 9.87
N ALA A 19 5.79 -2.57 9.88
CA ALA A 19 5.94 -3.40 8.69
C ALA A 19 5.01 -2.93 7.56
N GLU A 20 3.73 -2.72 7.84
CA GLU A 20 2.78 -2.25 6.84
C GLU A 20 3.11 -0.85 6.34
N TYR A 21 3.61 0.04 7.21
CA TYR A 21 4.04 1.37 6.80
C TYR A 21 5.22 1.33 5.82
N VAL A 22 6.21 0.47 6.08
CA VAL A 22 7.34 0.23 5.17
C VAL A 22 6.86 -0.35 3.85
N ALA A 23 5.93 -1.31 3.88
CA ALA A 23 5.35 -1.91 2.69
C ALA A 23 4.58 -0.88 1.85
N ALA A 24 3.75 -0.06 2.50
CA ALA A 24 3.02 1.03 1.85
C ALA A 24 3.97 2.01 1.17
N ARG A 25 5.07 2.41 1.84
CA ARG A 25 6.10 3.29 1.22
C ARG A 25 6.68 2.68 -0.05
N GLN A 26 7.02 1.40 -0.02
CA GLN A 26 7.56 0.71 -1.20
C GLN A 26 6.54 0.66 -2.34
N CYS A 27 5.27 0.35 -2.02
CA CYS A 27 4.17 0.39 -2.97
C CYS A 27 4.01 1.78 -3.60
N LEU A 28 3.95 2.85 -2.80
CA LEU A 28 3.85 4.22 -3.29
C LEU A 28 5.02 4.63 -4.17
N THR A 29 6.23 4.14 -3.88
CA THR A 29 7.41 4.45 -4.70
C THR A 29 7.30 3.80 -6.09
N GLN A 30 6.79 2.56 -6.17
CA GLN A 30 6.52 1.89 -7.44
C GLN A 30 5.37 2.56 -8.19
N LEU A 31 4.27 2.92 -7.51
CA LEU A 31 3.16 3.65 -8.10
C LEU A 31 3.59 5.01 -8.63
N LEU A 32 4.45 5.71 -7.90
CA LEU A 32 5.01 6.98 -8.37
C LEU A 32 5.82 6.79 -9.65
N TRP A 33 6.62 5.73 -9.73
CA TRP A 33 7.38 5.41 -10.94
C TRP A 33 6.46 5.08 -12.13
N ILE A 34 5.43 4.26 -11.91
CA ILE A 34 4.41 3.96 -12.93
C ILE A 34 3.70 5.24 -13.39
N LYS A 35 3.33 6.12 -12.45
CA LYS A 35 2.68 7.40 -12.77
C LYS A 35 3.55 8.28 -13.66
N HIS A 36 4.82 8.48 -13.32
CA HIS A 36 5.73 9.25 -14.17
C HIS A 36 5.89 8.61 -15.56
N GLN A 37 5.94 7.28 -15.62
CA GLN A 37 6.02 6.59 -16.90
C GLN A 37 4.74 6.73 -17.73
N LEU A 38 3.56 6.82 -17.10
CA LEU A 38 2.30 7.11 -17.79
C LEU A 38 2.26 8.57 -18.29
N GLU A 39 2.80 9.50 -17.50
CA GLU A 39 2.94 10.91 -17.90
C GLU A 39 3.83 11.05 -19.15
N ASP A 40 4.87 10.23 -19.30
CA ASP A 40 5.71 10.17 -20.52
C ASP A 40 4.91 9.73 -21.78
N TYR A 41 3.75 9.07 -21.60
CA TYR A 41 2.82 8.69 -22.66
C TYR A 41 1.58 9.61 -22.74
N ASP A 42 1.63 10.79 -22.11
CA ASP A 42 0.51 11.74 -22.01
C ASP A 42 -0.75 11.20 -21.32
N ILE A 43 -0.60 10.19 -20.45
CA ILE A 43 -1.67 9.64 -19.62
C ILE A 43 -1.57 10.22 -18.21
N TYR A 44 -2.48 11.12 -17.87
CA TYR A 44 -2.49 11.82 -16.58
C TYR A 44 -3.57 11.25 -15.65
N GLU A 45 -3.17 10.45 -14.68
CA GLU A 45 -4.06 10.04 -13.58
C GLU A 45 -4.09 11.12 -12.50
N SER A 46 -5.22 11.35 -11.84
CA SER A 46 -5.35 12.43 -10.84
C SER A 46 -4.87 11.99 -9.45
N SER A 47 -5.40 10.88 -8.94
CA SER A 47 -5.03 10.28 -7.66
C SER A 47 -5.12 8.76 -7.77
N ILE A 48 -4.11 8.05 -7.29
CA ILE A 48 -4.12 6.58 -7.30
C ILE A 48 -4.61 6.09 -5.93
N PRO A 49 -5.74 5.35 -5.85
CA PRO A 49 -6.22 4.77 -4.60
C PRO A 49 -5.30 3.62 -4.17
N VAL A 50 -4.99 3.59 -2.88
CA VAL A 50 -4.12 2.59 -2.26
C VAL A 50 -4.85 1.99 -1.06
N LEU A 51 -5.14 0.70 -1.14
CA LEU A 51 -5.92 -0.03 -0.14
C LEU A 51 -5.04 -0.48 1.03
N CYS A 52 -5.43 -0.12 2.25
CA CYS A 52 -4.75 -0.50 3.48
C CYS A 52 -5.74 -1.03 4.52
N ASP A 53 -5.39 -2.14 5.18
CA ASP A 53 -6.18 -2.78 6.23
C ASP A 53 -5.87 -2.26 7.63
N ASN A 54 -4.80 -1.47 7.78
CA ASN A 54 -4.43 -0.88 9.05
C ASN A 54 -4.87 0.58 9.17
N THR A 55 -5.89 0.78 9.98
CA THR A 55 -6.43 2.09 10.33
C THR A 55 -5.40 2.98 11.02
N ALA A 56 -4.45 2.43 11.78
CA ALA A 56 -3.37 3.21 12.38
C ALA A 56 -2.47 3.81 11.29
N THR A 57 -2.13 3.06 10.24
CA THR A 57 -1.35 3.56 9.09
C THR A 57 -2.08 4.68 8.36
N ILE A 58 -3.40 4.56 8.17
CA ILE A 58 -4.25 5.59 7.55
C ILE A 58 -4.37 6.82 8.44
N ASN A 59 -4.53 6.65 9.76
CA ASN A 59 -4.62 7.76 10.69
C ASN A 59 -3.29 8.49 10.83
N ILE A 60 -2.18 7.76 10.82
CA ILE A 60 -0.82 8.29 10.84
C ILE A 60 -0.54 9.10 9.58
N SER A 61 -0.98 8.66 8.40
CA SER A 61 -0.79 9.42 7.16
C SER A 61 -1.62 10.71 7.09
N LYS A 62 -2.75 10.77 7.81
CA LYS A 62 -3.66 11.95 7.84
C LYS A 62 -3.36 12.93 8.97
N ASN A 63 -2.88 12.47 10.14
CA ASN A 63 -2.67 13.33 11.31
C ASN A 63 -1.21 13.77 11.49
N PRO A 64 -0.94 15.09 11.66
CA PRO A 64 0.40 15.60 11.94
C PRO A 64 0.86 15.39 13.40
N VAL A 65 -0.04 14.98 14.30
CA VAL A 65 0.22 14.88 15.74
C VAL A 65 0.46 13.42 16.15
N LEU A 66 1.61 12.87 15.78
CA LEU A 66 2.21 11.76 16.50
C LEU A 66 3.69 12.06 16.71
N HIS A 67 3.98 12.65 17.86
CA HIS A 67 5.34 12.83 18.34
C HIS A 67 5.91 11.46 18.77
N SER A 68 6.81 10.88 17.98
CA SER A 68 7.47 9.62 18.38
C SER A 68 8.88 9.44 17.81
N ARG A 69 9.84 10.14 18.44
CA ARG A 69 11.18 9.72 18.90
C ARG A 69 12.11 8.81 18.05
N THR A 70 11.81 8.48 16.80
CA THR A 70 12.62 7.55 15.99
C THR A 70 12.79 8.07 14.56
N LYS A 71 13.96 8.65 14.25
CA LYS A 71 14.32 9.26 12.95
C LYS A 71 13.92 8.45 11.71
N HIS A 72 14.06 7.12 11.74
CA HIS A 72 13.73 6.27 10.59
C HIS A 72 12.22 6.18 10.31
N ILE A 73 11.39 6.27 11.35
CA ILE A 73 9.93 6.31 11.20
C ILE A 73 9.51 7.68 10.68
N GLU A 74 10.17 8.76 11.12
CA GLU A 74 9.86 10.13 10.66
C GLU A 74 10.08 10.32 9.15
N ILE A 75 11.17 9.79 8.57
CA ILE A 75 11.43 9.93 7.13
C ILE A 75 10.38 9.21 6.30
N GLU A 76 10.06 7.97 6.67
CA GLU A 76 9.03 7.19 5.97
C GLU A 76 7.65 7.84 6.18
N HIS A 77 7.38 8.34 7.39
CA HIS A 77 6.15 9.04 7.76
C HIS A 77 5.91 10.25 6.85
N HIS A 78 6.90 11.13 6.79
CA HIS A 78 6.89 12.31 5.94
C HIS A 78 6.65 11.97 4.48
N PHE A 79 7.28 10.91 3.96
CA PHE A 79 7.12 10.53 2.56
C PHE A 79 5.67 10.21 2.18
N ILE A 80 5.01 9.30 2.90
CA ILE A 80 3.64 8.89 2.59
C ILE A 80 2.68 10.08 2.78
N ARG A 81 2.82 10.79 3.91
CA ARG A 81 1.97 11.93 4.24
C ARG A 81 2.06 13.04 3.19
N ASP A 82 3.27 13.43 2.79
CA ASP A 82 3.45 14.52 1.83
C ASP A 82 2.80 14.19 0.47
N HIS A 83 2.81 12.92 0.05
CA HIS A 83 2.17 12.52 -1.21
C HIS A 83 0.65 12.43 -1.10
N VAL A 84 0.12 12.00 0.06
CA VAL A 84 -1.31 12.01 0.34
C VAL A 84 -1.84 13.45 0.43
N GLN A 85 -1.12 14.35 1.12
CA GLN A 85 -1.49 15.77 1.22
C GLN A 85 -1.43 16.50 -0.13
N LYS A 86 -0.50 16.11 -1.01
CA LYS A 86 -0.44 16.61 -2.40
C LYS A 86 -1.51 16.01 -3.32
N GLY A 87 -2.37 15.12 -2.80
CA GLY A 87 -3.42 14.46 -3.57
C GLY A 87 -2.92 13.46 -4.62
N ARG A 88 -1.65 13.03 -4.56
CA ARG A 88 -1.09 12.08 -5.52
C ARG A 88 -1.57 10.65 -5.27
N PHE A 89 -1.85 10.34 -4.01
CA PHE A 89 -2.33 9.04 -3.57
C PHE A 89 -3.46 9.22 -2.56
N GLU A 90 -4.42 8.31 -2.59
CA GLU A 90 -5.50 8.24 -1.61
C GLU A 90 -5.41 6.94 -0.83
N LEU A 91 -5.18 7.02 0.49
CA LEU A 91 -5.19 5.84 1.34
C LEU A 91 -6.62 5.53 1.78
N SER A 92 -7.15 4.41 1.28
CA SER A 92 -8.50 3.92 1.55
C SER A 92 -8.45 2.68 2.44
N TYR A 93 -9.36 2.64 3.42
CA TYR A 93 -9.46 1.48 4.30
C TYR A 93 -10.14 0.32 3.57
N VAL A 94 -9.54 -0.86 3.65
CA VAL A 94 -10.14 -2.13 3.24
C VAL A 94 -10.20 -3.07 4.44
N LYS A 95 -11.23 -3.91 4.53
CA LYS A 95 -11.29 -4.91 5.60
C LYS A 95 -10.17 -5.93 5.41
N ILE A 96 -9.64 -6.48 6.51
CA ILE A 96 -8.61 -7.55 6.49
C ILE A 96 -9.08 -8.79 5.71
N GLU A 97 -10.39 -9.03 5.66
CA GLU A 97 -11.00 -10.11 4.89
C GLU A 97 -10.95 -9.85 3.38
N GLU A 98 -10.98 -8.58 2.96
CA GLU A 98 -11.01 -8.13 1.56
C GLU A 98 -9.64 -7.65 1.06
N GLN A 99 -8.62 -7.62 1.92
CA GLN A 99 -7.27 -7.19 1.56
C GLN A 99 -6.56 -8.26 0.72
N LEU A 100 -6.69 -8.18 -0.61
CA LEU A 100 -6.09 -9.14 -1.54
C LEU A 100 -4.55 -9.22 -1.43
N ALA A 101 -3.90 -8.16 -0.94
CA ALA A 101 -2.46 -8.19 -0.69
C ALA A 101 -2.02 -9.20 0.39
N ASP A 102 -2.95 -9.69 1.22
CA ASP A 102 -2.68 -10.69 2.26
C ASP A 102 -2.19 -12.01 1.68
N ILE A 103 -2.66 -12.40 0.48
CA ILE A 103 -2.24 -13.64 -0.19
C ILE A 103 -0.73 -13.66 -0.47
N PHE A 104 -0.11 -12.49 -0.58
CA PHE A 104 1.31 -12.33 -0.89
C PHE A 104 2.19 -12.04 0.34
N THR A 105 1.59 -11.77 1.50
CA THR A 105 2.31 -11.24 2.67
C THR A 105 2.10 -12.04 3.94
N LYS A 106 1.02 -12.83 4.04
CA LYS A 106 0.66 -13.60 5.23
C LYS A 106 0.54 -15.10 4.91
N PRO A 107 0.93 -15.99 5.83
CA PRO A 107 0.54 -17.40 5.74
C PRO A 107 -0.96 -17.51 6.08
N LEU A 108 -1.79 -17.74 5.05
CA LEU A 108 -3.23 -17.85 5.18
C LEU A 108 -3.67 -19.31 5.39
N GLN A 109 -4.81 -19.49 6.06
CA GLN A 109 -5.52 -20.77 6.06
C GLN A 109 -6.02 -21.09 4.65
N GLU A 110 -6.09 -22.39 4.33
CA GLU A 110 -6.41 -22.88 2.98
C GLU A 110 -7.71 -22.30 2.42
N ASP A 111 -8.79 -22.27 3.22
CA ASP A 111 -10.08 -21.71 2.82
C ASP A 111 -9.97 -20.22 2.44
N LYS A 112 -9.25 -19.43 3.24
CA LYS A 112 -9.04 -18.00 2.99
C LYS A 112 -8.14 -17.78 1.77
N TYR A 113 -7.13 -18.63 1.57
CA TYR A 113 -6.27 -18.58 0.38
C TYR A 113 -7.07 -18.86 -0.90
N PHE A 114 -7.92 -19.89 -0.91
CA PHE A 114 -8.76 -20.21 -2.07
C PHE A 114 -9.76 -19.11 -2.38
N TRP A 115 -10.42 -18.56 -1.35
CA TRP A 115 -11.35 -17.44 -1.51
C TRP A 115 -10.65 -16.20 -2.10
N MET A 116 -9.46 -15.84 -1.58
CA MET A 116 -8.69 -14.68 -2.08
C MET A 116 -8.17 -14.91 -3.51
N ARG A 117 -7.73 -16.13 -3.83
CA ARG A 117 -7.27 -16.48 -5.18
C ARG A 117 -8.40 -16.36 -6.21
N ASP A 118 -9.59 -16.84 -5.87
CA ASP A 118 -10.77 -16.77 -6.74
C ASP A 118 -11.27 -15.33 -6.93
N ARG A 119 -11.13 -14.49 -5.90
CA ARG A 119 -11.40 -13.05 -5.97
C ARG A 119 -10.40 -12.32 -6.87
N LEU A 120 -9.10 -12.58 -6.68
CA LEU A 120 -8.03 -12.00 -7.51
C LEU A 120 -8.20 -12.36 -8.99
N GLY A 121 -8.58 -13.60 -9.29
CA GLY A 121 -8.84 -14.04 -10.66
C GLY A 121 -10.03 -13.33 -11.31
N ARG A 122 -11.07 -12.98 -10.55
CA ARG A 122 -12.26 -12.28 -11.07
C ARG A 122 -12.02 -10.79 -11.33
N GLU A 123 -11.33 -10.09 -10.43
CA GLU A 123 -10.99 -8.67 -10.65
C GLU A 123 -10.08 -8.46 -11.89
N LEU A 124 -9.24 -9.44 -12.22
CA LEU A 124 -8.41 -9.38 -13.44
C LEU A 124 -9.19 -9.65 -14.75
N ILE A 125 -10.38 -10.23 -14.66
CA ILE A 125 -11.20 -10.60 -15.83
C ILE A 125 -12.28 -9.54 -16.10
N ASP A 126 -12.79 -8.87 -15.07
CA ASP A 126 -13.82 -7.83 -15.22
C ASP A 126 -13.27 -6.46 -15.73
N ASP A 127 -11.94 -6.31 -15.85
CA ASP A 127 -11.26 -5.13 -16.44
C ASP A 127 -10.94 -5.26 -17.96
N GLN A 128 -11.56 -6.22 -18.68
CA GLN A 128 -11.51 -6.35 -20.15
C GLN A 128 -12.83 -5.98 -20.83
#